data_AF-A0A4S0G054-F1
#
_entry.id   AF-A0A4S0G054-F1
#
_cell.length_a   1.000
_cell.length_b   1.000
_cell.length_c   1.000
_cell.angle_alpha   90.00
_cell.angle_beta   90.00
_cell.angle_gamma   90.00
#
_symmetry.space_group_name_H-M   'P 1'
#
loop_
_entity.id
_entity.type
_entity.pdbx_description
1 polymer ?
#
loop_
_entity_poly.entity_id
_entity_poly.type
_entity_poly.pdbx_seq_one_letter_code
_entity_poly.pdbx_strand_id
1 'polypeptide(L)'
;VAIAGAGVSAVFVYVVGSLGRGGATPLKLALAGAATSVAFSSLVIAVVLPRSDIAGGVRAWQIGGVGGATFERIETVLPFLAAGFVISLLSARKLNSLALGDELA
;
A
#
# COMPACT_ATOMS: atom_id res chain seq x y z
N VAL A 1 -11.97 6.58 -1.93
CA VAL A 1 -11.87 5.20 -2.47
C VAL A 1 -10.43 4.70 -2.52
N ALA A 2 -9.46 5.45 -3.06
CA ALA A 2 -8.06 4.99 -3.17
C ALA A 2 -7.44 4.49 -1.84
N ILE A 3 -7.62 5.23 -0.73
CA ILE A 3 -7.16 4.83 0.61
C ILE A 3 -7.78 3.49 1.05
N ALA A 4 -9.08 3.32 0.84
CA ALA A 4 -9.77 2.06 1.15
C ALA A 4 -9.26 0.92 0.27
N GLY A 5 -9.05 1.15 -1.03
CA GLY A 5 -8.45 0.16 -1.93
C GLY A 5 -7.05 -0.28 -1.50
N ALA A 6 -6.22 0.67 -1.03
CA ALA A 6 -4.91 0.36 -0.47
C ALA A 6 -5.03 -0.50 0.80
N GLY A 7 -5.96 -0.16 1.71
CA GLY A 7 -6.23 -0.95 2.91
C GLY A 7 -6.70 -2.38 2.60
N VAL A 8 -7.64 -2.53 1.66
CA VAL A 8 -8.12 -3.84 1.21
C VAL A 8 -6.99 -4.65 0.60
N SER A 9 -6.14 -4.03 -0.23
CA SER A 9 -4.98 -4.68 -0.84
C SER A 9 -3.97 -5.14 0.22
N ALA A 10 -3.70 -4.32 1.23
CA ALA A 10 -2.80 -4.66 2.33
C ALA A 10 -3.32 -5.86 3.14
N VAL A 11 -4.62 -5.87 3.47
CA VAL A 11 -5.27 -7.00 4.15
C VAL A 11 -5.22 -8.25 3.28
N PHE A 12 -5.50 -8.13 1.99
CA PHE A 12 -5.43 -9.25 1.04
C PHE A 12 -4.02 -9.86 0.99
N VAL A 13 -2.98 -9.04 0.85
CA VAL A 13 -1.58 -9.51 0.85
C VAL A 13 -1.22 -10.20 2.16
N TYR A 14 -1.63 -9.64 3.30
CA TYR A 14 -1.37 -10.23 4.60
C TYR A 14 -2.08 -11.57 4.77
N VAL A 15 -3.34 -11.67 4.36
CA VAL A 15 -4.10 -12.92 4.37
C VAL A 15 -3.38 -13.93 3.50
N VAL A 16 -3.14 -13.64 2.22
CA VAL A 16 -2.48 -14.55 1.28
C VAL A 16 -1.11 -15.01 1.78
N GLY A 17 -0.27 -14.08 2.25
CA GLY A 17 1.07 -14.40 2.76
C GLY A 17 1.08 -15.11 4.11
N SER A 18 -0.04 -15.12 4.84
CA SER A 18 -0.19 -15.83 6.12
C SER A 18 -0.80 -17.23 6.00
N LEU A 19 -1.35 -17.61 4.84
CA LEU A 19 -1.86 -18.97 4.63
C LEU A 19 -0.74 -20.04 4.72
N GLY A 20 -1.10 -21.21 5.26
CA GLY A 20 -0.26 -22.40 5.32
C GLY A 20 0.57 -22.54 6.60
N ARG A 21 1.36 -23.62 6.68
CA ARG A 21 2.21 -23.92 7.83
C ARG A 21 3.30 -22.83 7.96
N GLY A 22 3.55 -22.40 9.21
CA GLY A 22 4.55 -21.38 9.54
C GLY A 22 4.06 -19.92 9.47
N GLY A 23 2.78 -19.67 9.16
CA GLY A 23 2.20 -18.31 9.18
C GLY A 23 2.86 -17.33 8.21
N ALA A 24 2.78 -16.04 8.55
CA ALA A 24 3.34 -14.94 7.76
C ALA A 24 4.86 -14.84 7.98
N THR A 25 5.63 -15.11 6.93
CA THR A 25 7.08 -14.89 6.91
C THR A 25 7.43 -13.71 5.98
N PRO A 26 8.56 -13.02 6.17
CA PRO A 26 8.95 -11.89 5.32
C PRO A 26 8.98 -12.27 3.83
N LEU A 27 9.50 -13.45 3.51
CA LEU A 27 9.56 -13.96 2.14
C LEU A 27 8.16 -14.21 1.54
N LYS A 28 7.24 -14.85 2.30
CA LYS A 28 5.87 -15.09 1.81
C LYS A 28 5.11 -13.79 1.59
N LEU A 29 5.24 -12.83 2.51
CA LEU A 29 4.60 -11.52 2.39
C LEU A 29 5.17 -10.74 1.19
N ALA A 30 6.48 -10.78 0.98
CA ALA A 30 7.12 -10.16 -0.18
C ALA A 30 6.62 -10.75 -1.50
N LEU A 31 6.56 -12.09 -1.61
CA LEU A 31 6.06 -12.77 -2.81
C LEU A 31 4.56 -12.53 -3.05
N ALA A 32 3.74 -12.60 -2.01
CA ALA A 32 2.31 -12.30 -2.10
C ALA A 32 2.08 -10.84 -2.55
N GLY A 33 2.85 -9.89 -2.00
CA GLY A 33 2.80 -8.48 -2.38
C GLY A 33 3.25 -8.25 -3.82
N ALA A 34 4.33 -8.88 -4.26
CA ALA A 34 4.81 -8.80 -5.64
C ALA A 34 3.78 -9.34 -6.65
N ALA A 35 3.23 -10.52 -6.39
CA ALA A 35 2.19 -11.12 -7.23
C ALA A 35 0.92 -10.25 -7.30
N THR A 36 0.47 -9.74 -6.15
CA THR A 36 -0.70 -8.86 -6.07
C THR A 36 -0.47 -7.55 -6.83
N SER A 37 0.72 -6.96 -6.70
CA SER A 37 1.10 -5.73 -7.42
C SER A 37 1.05 -5.93 -8.92
N VAL A 38 1.59 -7.05 -9.43
CA VAL A 38 1.56 -7.38 -10.86
C VAL A 38 0.13 -7.63 -11.33
N ALA A 39 -0.68 -8.37 -10.57
CA ALA A 39 -2.07 -8.67 -10.92
C ALA A 39 -2.94 -7.41 -11.01
N PHE A 40 -2.81 -6.47 -10.07
CA PHE A 40 -3.57 -5.22 -10.13
C PHE A 40 -3.02 -4.27 -11.18
N SER A 41 -1.71 -4.24 -11.41
CA SER A 41 -1.13 -3.44 -12.49
C SER A 41 -1.60 -3.94 -13.87
N SER A 42 -1.63 -5.26 -14.09
CA SER A 42 -2.13 -5.84 -15.34
C SER A 42 -3.63 -5.59 -15.51
N LEU A 43 -4.42 -5.65 -14.43
CA LEU A 43 -5.84 -5.29 -14.46
C LEU A 43 -6.05 -3.83 -14.86
N VAL A 44 -5.28 -2.91 -14.28
CA VAL A 44 -5.33 -1.47 -14.66
C VAL A 44 -5.00 -1.31 -16.13
N ILE A 45 -3.94 -1.96 -16.63
CA ILE A 45 -3.58 -1.91 -18.05
C ILE A 45 -4.72 -2.47 -18.91
N ALA A 46 -5.29 -3.63 -18.56
CA ALA A 46 -6.38 -4.24 -19.32
C ALA A 46 -7.63 -3.35 -19.42
N VAL A 47 -7.94 -2.58 -18.37
CA VAL A 47 -9.05 -1.62 -18.35
C VAL A 47 -8.75 -0.36 -19.17
N VAL A 48 -7.51 0.15 -19.09
CA VAL A 48 -7.11 1.42 -19.70
C VAL A 48 -6.79 1.27 -21.18
N LEU A 49 -6.23 0.13 -21.61
CA LEU A 49 -5.81 -0.12 -22.98
C LEU A 49 -6.91 0.13 -24.03
N PRO A 50 -8.15 -0.37 -23.86
CA PRO A 50 -9.23 -0.08 -24.81
C PRO A 50 -9.86 1.31 -24.64
N ARG A 51 -9.48 2.06 -23.61
CA ARG A 51 -10.13 3.32 -23.19
C ARG A 51 -9.19 4.51 -23.31
N SER A 52 -8.98 4.96 -24.55
CA SER A 52 -8.13 6.13 -24.84
C SER A 52 -8.62 7.41 -24.18
N ASP A 53 -9.92 7.51 -23.90
CA ASP A 53 -10.59 8.65 -23.26
C ASP A 53 -10.08 8.93 -21.83
N ILE A 54 -9.70 7.89 -21.08
CA ILE A 54 -9.20 8.03 -19.70
C ILE A 54 -7.69 7.81 -19.57
N ALA A 55 -7.03 7.30 -20.62
CA ALA A 55 -5.62 6.90 -20.57
C ALA A 55 -4.68 8.04 -20.16
N GLY A 56 -4.96 9.28 -20.62
CA GLY A 56 -4.20 10.46 -20.22
C GLY A 56 -4.34 10.79 -18.73
N GLY A 57 -5.57 10.76 -18.22
CA GLY A 57 -5.87 11.03 -16.81
C GLY A 57 -5.25 9.99 -15.87
N VAL A 58 -5.31 8.71 -16.24
CA VAL A 58 -4.68 7.63 -15.46
C VAL A 58 -3.16 7.79 -15.41
N ARG A 59 -2.51 8.12 -16.54
CA ARG A 59 -1.07 8.39 -16.56
C ARG A 59 -0.69 9.58 -15.67
N ALA A 60 -1.43 10.69 -15.79
CA ALA A 60 -1.18 11.86 -14.95
C ALA A 60 -1.32 11.53 -13.44
N TRP A 61 -2.30 10.70 -13.09
CA TRP A 61 -2.48 10.22 -11.71
C TRP A 61 -1.34 9.30 -11.23
N GLN A 62 -0.83 8.43 -12.09
CA GLN A 62 0.31 7.54 -11.79
C GLN A 62 1.63 8.29 -11.61
N ILE A 63 1.89 9.32 -12.43
CA ILE A 63 3.06 10.19 -12.27
C ILE A 63 2.99 10.96 -10.94
N GLY A 64 1.77 11.36 -10.56
CA GLY A 64 1.51 12.13 -9.36
C GLY A 64 1.76 13.63 -9.56
N GLY A 65 1.13 14.43 -8.70
CA GLY A 65 1.27 15.88 -8.72
C GLY A 65 0.40 16.55 -7.65
N VAL A 66 0.72 17.80 -7.33
CA VAL A 66 0.00 18.60 -6.31
C VAL A 66 -0.94 19.65 -6.90
N GLY A 67 -1.00 19.77 -8.23
CA GLY A 67 -1.79 20.83 -8.91
C GLY A 67 -3.30 20.78 -8.64
N GLY A 68 -3.82 19.66 -8.14
CA GLY A 68 -5.22 19.51 -7.71
C GLY A 68 -5.43 19.52 -6.20
N ALA A 69 -4.44 19.95 -5.41
CA ALA A 69 -4.53 20.03 -3.96
C ALA A 69 -5.36 21.25 -3.53
N THR A 70 -6.30 21.03 -2.62
CA THR A 70 -7.09 22.08 -1.96
C THR A 70 -7.08 21.84 -0.45
N PHE A 71 -7.27 22.89 0.36
CA PHE A 71 -7.32 22.76 1.82
C PHE A 71 -8.41 21.77 2.26
N GLU A 72 -9.59 21.80 1.64
CA GLU A 72 -10.68 20.86 1.89
C GLU A 72 -10.29 19.40 1.63
N ARG A 73 -9.54 19.14 0.54
CA ARG A 73 -9.04 17.79 0.23
C ARG A 73 -7.98 17.35 1.23
N ILE A 74 -7.12 18.27 1.69
CA ILE A 74 -6.11 17.98 2.71
C ILE A 74 -6.78 17.62 4.03
N GLU A 75 -7.75 18.41 4.50
CA GLU A 75 -8.49 18.17 5.74
C GLU A 75 -9.17 16.79 5.73
N THR A 76 -9.70 16.37 4.58
CA THR A 76 -10.32 15.05 4.41
C THR A 76 -9.31 13.89 4.58
N VAL A 77 -8.07 14.07 4.12
CA VAL A 77 -7.02 13.02 4.15
C VAL A 77 -6.20 13.06 5.44
N LEU A 78 -6.14 14.22 6.08
CA LEU A 78 -5.40 14.48 7.32
C LEU A 78 -5.65 13.46 8.45
N PRO A 79 -6.89 13.06 8.79
CA PRO A 79 -7.11 12.09 9.87
C PRO A 79 -6.46 10.72 9.60
N PHE A 80 -6.44 10.27 8.34
CA PHE A 80 -5.79 9.01 7.97
C PHE A 80 -4.26 9.11 8.08
N LEU A 81 -3.68 10.25 7.66
CA LEU A 81 -2.25 10.50 7.79
C LEU A 81 -1.85 10.61 9.27
N ALA A 82 -2.60 11.36 10.07
CA ALA A 82 -2.35 11.52 11.50
C ALA A 82 -2.44 10.16 12.23
N ALA A 83 -3.45 9.34 11.93
CA ALA A 83 -3.57 8.01 12.52
C ALA A 83 -2.39 7.10 12.14
N GLY A 84 -2.04 7.04 10.85
CA GLY A 84 -0.88 6.26 10.37
C GLY A 84 0.44 6.74 10.99
N PHE A 85 0.61 8.06 11.13
CA PHE A 85 1.78 8.67 11.76
C PHE A 85 1.88 8.27 13.24
N VAL A 86 0.79 8.39 14.01
CA VAL A 86 0.75 7.99 15.43
C VAL A 86 1.07 6.50 15.57
N ILE A 87 0.46 5.62 14.76
CA ILE A 87 0.74 4.18 14.77
C ILE A 87 2.22 3.91 14.49
N SER A 88 2.82 4.65 13.55
CA SER A 88 4.23 4.51 13.20
C SER A 88 5.14 4.90 14.37
N LEU A 89 4.86 6.03 15.04
CA LEU A 89 5.62 6.46 16.22
C LEU A 89 5.53 5.44 17.36
N LEU A 90 4.34 4.88 17.62
CA LEU A 90 4.14 3.84 18.63
C LEU A 90 4.86 2.53 18.29
N SER A 91 5.03 2.24 16.99
CA SER A 91 5.69 1.03 16.50
C SER A 91 7.21 1.17 16.37
N ALA A 92 7.75 2.39 16.37
CA ALA A 92 9.15 2.68 16.08
C ALA A 92 10.13 1.90 16.96
N ARG A 93 9.89 1.82 18.28
CA ARG A 93 10.77 1.08 19.20
C ARG A 93 10.81 -0.42 18.89
N LYS A 94 9.65 -1.02 18.57
CA LYS A 94 9.55 -2.45 18.21
C LYS A 94 10.28 -2.74 16.90
N LEU A 95 10.11 -1.86 15.91
CA LEU A 95 10.82 -1.96 14.63
C LEU A 95 12.34 -1.83 14.81
N ASN A 96 12.81 -0.96 15.71
CA ASN A 96 14.23 -0.85 16.02
C ASN A 96 14.78 -2.14 16.63
N SER A 97 14.06 -2.76 17.56
CA SER A 97 14.44 -4.07 18.12
C SER A 97 14.45 -5.19 17.08
N LEU A 98 13.46 -5.22 16.17
CA LEU A 98 13.45 -6.15 15.03
C LEU A 98 14.67 -5.96 14.10
N ALA A 99 15.10 -4.71 13.90
CA ALA A 99 16.26 -4.38 13.07
C ALA A 99 17.60 -4.75 13.72
N LEU A 100 17.68 -4.76 15.06
CA LEU A 100 18.84 -5.21 15.83
C LEU A 100 19.02 -6.74 15.80
N GLY A 101 17.99 -7.50 15.46
CA GLY A 101 18.06 -8.97 15.35
C GLY A 101 18.41 -9.69 16.67
N ASP A 102 18.63 -11.00 16.60
CA ASP A 102 19.05 -11.87 17.71
C ASP A 102 20.47 -11.53 18.26
N GLU A 103 21.14 -10.48 17.78
CA GLU A 103 22.51 -10.12 18.21
C GLU A 103 22.59 -9.61 19.67
N LEU A 104 21.44 -9.45 20.35
CA LEU A 104 21.35 -9.13 21.78
C LEU A 104 20.80 -10.30 22.64
N ALA A 105 20.48 -11.46 22.04
CA ALA A 105 19.97 -12.64 22.74
C ALA A 105 21.07 -13.66 23.06
#